data_AF-A0A925V373-F1
#
_entry.id   AF-A0A925V373-F1
#
_cell.length_a   1.000
_cell.length_b   1.000
_cell.length_c   1.000
_cell.angle_alpha   90.00
_cell.angle_beta   90.00
_cell.angle_gamma   90.00
#
_symmetry.space_group_name_H-M   'P 1'
#
loop_
_entity.id
_entity.type
_entity.pdbx_description
1 polymer ?
#
loop_
_entity_poly.entity_id
_entity_poly.type
_entity_poly.pdbx_seq_one_letter_code
_entity_poly.pdbx_strand_id
1 'polypeptide(L)'
;MLLVMAGTAGVGESPQSVNVNSINLGTTPPQLQLQNTLGYSTDDLILLSDKGVASGCMIQQVGTHDPTTYGQVLPLKGSVTDSYYRAVGTHVNLEDLDGDGTALQLGNAVTNRPQFMAYAVGDNQTLFSYDLLNPLPTGGADNRPDTPIAEGVVEMRAVYGLDTTNPPDGVLDAWQPATGNFAASVLTDGTPTSRTRLRQIIAIRVGMILRTSLQERSTATSASAVTSQETYLQPSPATVTLFEGLEDAGGTSLSYERSVTGGDQLYRYRPVDVTIPLRNVQLAPQS
;
A
#
# COMPACT_ATOMS: atom_id res chain seq x y z
N MET A 1 10.02 1.73 -1.18
CA MET A 1 8.66 2.15 -0.79
C MET A 1 7.79 0.90 -0.66
N LEU A 2 6.90 0.86 0.33
CA LEU A 2 5.86 -0.15 0.50
C LEU A 2 4.49 0.57 0.48
N LEU A 3 3.49 0.00 -0.17
CA LEU A 3 2.12 0.53 -0.21
C LEU A 3 1.20 -0.42 0.56
N VAL A 4 0.39 0.13 1.47
CA VAL A 4 -0.54 -0.64 2.31
C VAL A 4 -1.90 0.06 2.32
N MET A 5 -2.94 -0.63 1.86
CA MET A 5 -4.33 -0.17 1.92
C MET A 5 -5.09 -0.94 2.99
N ALA A 6 -5.84 -0.23 3.83
CA ALA A 6 -6.76 -0.80 4.81
C ALA A 6 -8.11 -0.07 4.70
N GLY A 7 -9.13 -0.80 4.25
CA GLY A 7 -10.52 -0.39 4.42
C GLY A 7 -10.94 -0.57 5.88
N THR A 8 -11.72 0.37 6.40
CA THR A 8 -12.28 0.39 7.75
C THR A 8 -13.81 0.25 7.75
N ALA A 9 -14.38 -0.14 6.60
CA ALA A 9 -15.78 -0.53 6.37
C ALA A 9 -16.44 -1.28 7.54
N GLY A 10 -17.72 -1.00 7.78
CA GLY A 10 -18.48 -1.54 8.89
C GLY A 10 -18.73 -3.05 8.83
N VAL A 11 -18.98 -3.63 10.00
CA VAL A 11 -19.10 -5.08 10.19
C VAL A 11 -20.35 -5.63 9.51
N GLY A 12 -20.19 -6.15 8.29
CA GLY A 12 -21.26 -6.73 7.47
C GLY A 12 -21.41 -6.10 6.09
N GLU A 13 -20.63 -5.06 5.76
CA GLU A 13 -20.68 -4.40 4.46
C GLU A 13 -20.08 -5.30 3.36
N SER A 14 -20.95 -5.81 2.48
CA SER A 14 -20.55 -6.51 1.26
C SER A 14 -20.58 -5.57 0.04
N PRO A 15 -19.74 -5.80 -0.99
CA PRO A 15 -19.80 -5.02 -2.22
C PRO A 15 -21.20 -5.10 -2.84
N GLN A 16 -21.81 -3.96 -3.13
CA GLN A 16 -23.13 -3.90 -3.78
C GLN A 16 -22.98 -3.78 -5.29
N SER A 17 -23.83 -4.48 -6.05
CA SER A 17 -23.93 -4.27 -7.49
C SER A 17 -24.53 -2.88 -7.76
N VAL A 18 -23.87 -2.15 -8.66
CA VAL A 18 -24.38 -0.94 -9.30
C VAL A 18 -25.32 -1.36 -10.43
N ASN A 19 -26.45 -0.66 -10.56
CA ASN A 19 -27.35 -0.90 -11.68
C ASN A 19 -26.71 -0.38 -12.97
N VAL A 20 -26.75 -1.16 -14.06
CA VAL A 20 -26.34 -0.71 -15.39
C VAL A 20 -27.13 0.54 -15.82
N ASN A 21 -26.47 1.48 -16.49
CA ASN A 21 -27.07 2.73 -16.98
C ASN A 21 -27.76 3.56 -15.86
N SER A 22 -27.07 3.77 -14.73
CA SER A 22 -27.63 4.41 -13.54
C SER A 22 -26.81 5.57 -12.94
N ILE A 23 -25.62 5.86 -13.47
CA ILE A 23 -24.81 7.00 -13.03
C ILE A 23 -25.37 8.28 -13.65
N ASN A 24 -26.10 9.06 -12.85
CA ASN A 24 -26.76 10.27 -13.32
C ASN A 24 -26.03 11.53 -12.84
N LEU A 25 -25.13 12.05 -13.69
CA LEU A 25 -24.44 13.33 -13.47
C LEU A 25 -25.31 14.56 -13.75
N GLY A 26 -26.50 14.38 -14.36
CA GLY A 26 -27.47 15.46 -14.64
C GLY A 26 -28.33 15.85 -13.42
N THR A 27 -28.16 15.18 -12.29
CA THR A 27 -28.82 15.50 -11.02
C THR A 27 -27.91 16.33 -10.10
N THR A 28 -28.50 17.05 -9.14
CA THR A 28 -27.74 17.83 -8.14
C THR A 28 -28.29 17.55 -6.73
N PRO A 29 -27.57 16.79 -5.89
CA PRO A 29 -26.30 16.12 -6.17
C PRO A 29 -26.43 15.00 -7.24
N PRO A 30 -25.32 14.61 -7.89
CA PRO A 30 -25.25 13.43 -8.75
C PRO A 30 -25.67 12.15 -8.02
N GLN A 31 -26.17 11.17 -8.78
CA GLN A 31 -26.77 9.96 -8.23
C GLN A 31 -26.19 8.69 -8.85
N LEU A 32 -26.06 7.66 -8.02
CA LEU A 32 -25.72 6.27 -8.36
C LEU A 32 -26.91 5.40 -7.97
N GLN A 33 -27.26 4.37 -8.76
CA GLN A 33 -28.24 3.38 -8.28
C GLN A 33 -27.60 2.05 -7.89
N LEU A 34 -28.02 1.56 -6.73
CA LEU A 34 -27.65 0.27 -6.16
C LEU A 34 -28.90 -0.60 -5.98
N GLN A 35 -28.70 -1.90 -5.78
CA GLN A 35 -29.77 -2.80 -5.35
C GLN A 35 -30.35 -2.43 -3.98
N ASN A 36 -29.53 -1.84 -3.09
CA ASN A 36 -29.92 -1.34 -1.78
C ASN A 36 -28.94 -0.25 -1.29
N THR A 37 -29.47 0.81 -0.66
CA THR A 37 -28.71 1.92 -0.06
C THR A 37 -28.54 1.83 1.47
N LEU A 38 -29.04 0.76 2.10
CA LEU A 38 -28.88 0.51 3.54
C LEU A 38 -27.39 0.38 3.92
N GLY A 39 -27.01 0.94 5.06
CA GLY A 39 -25.64 0.90 5.59
C GLY A 39 -24.78 2.08 5.15
N TYR A 40 -24.87 2.51 3.90
CA TYR A 40 -24.21 3.74 3.43
C TYR A 40 -24.72 4.96 4.21
N SER A 41 -23.82 5.82 4.65
CA SER A 41 -24.10 7.02 5.42
C SER A 41 -23.47 8.27 4.79
N THR A 42 -23.81 9.44 5.32
CA THR A 42 -23.25 10.72 4.84
C THR A 42 -21.74 10.76 5.03
N ASP A 43 -21.01 11.21 4.00
CA ASP A 43 -19.53 11.27 3.95
C ASP A 43 -18.79 9.92 3.88
N ASP A 44 -19.48 8.80 3.60
CA ASP A 44 -18.80 7.53 3.32
C ASP A 44 -18.02 7.55 2.00
N LEU A 45 -16.91 6.82 1.98
CA LEU A 45 -16.02 6.66 0.85
C LEU A 45 -16.24 5.29 0.22
N ILE A 46 -16.50 5.30 -1.09
CA ILE A 46 -16.83 4.11 -1.86
C ILE A 46 -15.83 3.96 -3.00
N LEU A 47 -15.30 2.75 -3.19
CA LEU A 47 -14.60 2.35 -4.40
C LEU A 47 -15.64 1.84 -5.39
N LEU A 48 -15.87 2.59 -6.46
CA LEU A 48 -16.58 2.11 -7.63
C LEU A 48 -15.60 1.35 -8.52
N SER A 49 -16.03 0.20 -9.02
CA SER A 49 -15.25 -0.68 -9.90
C SER A 49 -16.16 -1.29 -10.96
N ASP A 50 -15.93 -0.99 -12.24
CA ASP A 50 -16.64 -1.59 -13.38
C ASP A 50 -15.68 -2.45 -14.22
N LYS A 51 -16.04 -3.72 -14.42
CA LYS A 51 -15.28 -4.67 -15.27
C LYS A 51 -15.45 -4.46 -16.77
N GLY A 52 -16.44 -3.66 -17.19
CA GLY A 52 -16.61 -3.22 -18.57
C GLY A 52 -15.57 -2.20 -19.02
N VAL A 53 -14.91 -1.52 -18.08
CA VAL A 53 -14.04 -0.36 -18.35
C VAL A 53 -12.58 -0.67 -18.00
N ALA A 54 -11.67 -0.38 -18.93
CA ALA A 54 -10.24 -0.55 -18.70
C ALA A 54 -9.75 0.46 -17.63
N SER A 55 -9.15 -0.04 -16.55
CA SER A 55 -8.85 0.75 -15.34
C SER A 55 -10.09 1.44 -14.72
N GLY A 56 -11.27 0.81 -14.84
CA GLY A 56 -12.57 1.28 -14.38
C GLY A 56 -12.76 1.35 -12.86
N CYS A 57 -11.77 1.83 -12.10
CA CYS A 57 -11.81 1.94 -10.66
C CYS A 57 -11.62 3.39 -10.22
N MET A 58 -12.55 3.93 -9.42
CA MET A 58 -12.41 5.26 -8.82
C MET A 58 -13.04 5.35 -7.43
N ILE A 59 -12.49 6.21 -6.58
CA ILE A 59 -13.08 6.52 -5.28
C ILE A 59 -14.09 7.67 -5.46
N GLN A 60 -15.23 7.55 -4.80
CA GLN A 60 -16.23 8.60 -4.65
C GLN A 60 -16.62 8.76 -3.19
N GLN A 61 -17.35 9.83 -2.89
CA GLN A 61 -17.88 10.14 -1.56
C GLN A 61 -19.40 10.25 -1.62
N VAL A 62 -20.08 9.68 -0.62
CA VAL A 62 -21.53 9.73 -0.46
C VAL A 62 -21.95 11.14 -0.03
N GLY A 63 -23.05 11.62 -0.63
CA GLY A 63 -23.68 12.90 -0.32
C GLY A 63 -24.45 12.86 1.00
N THR A 64 -25.46 13.71 1.15
CA THR A 64 -26.37 13.63 2.30
C THR A 64 -27.30 12.43 2.12
N HIS A 65 -27.13 11.40 2.94
CA HIS A 65 -27.88 10.14 2.92
C HIS A 65 -28.08 9.59 4.35
N ASP A 66 -29.19 8.88 4.55
CA ASP A 66 -29.59 8.27 5.82
C ASP A 66 -29.38 6.74 5.76
N PRO A 67 -28.48 6.16 6.58
CA PRO A 67 -28.13 4.74 6.53
C PRO A 67 -29.28 3.79 6.94
N THR A 68 -30.37 4.32 7.50
CA THR A 68 -31.58 3.56 7.83
C THR A 68 -32.60 3.51 6.68
N THR A 69 -32.42 4.36 5.65
CA THR A 69 -33.34 4.41 4.50
C THR A 69 -33.04 3.29 3.51
N TYR A 70 -33.97 2.32 3.43
CA TYR A 70 -34.02 1.36 2.34
C TYR A 70 -34.49 2.04 1.05
N GLY A 71 -33.59 2.11 0.07
CA GLY A 71 -33.82 2.69 -1.24
C GLY A 71 -32.84 2.15 -2.28
N GLN A 72 -32.91 2.68 -3.49
CA GLN A 72 -32.00 2.31 -4.59
C GLN A 72 -31.11 3.47 -5.05
N VAL A 73 -31.42 4.71 -4.69
CA VAL A 73 -30.69 5.92 -5.13
C VAL A 73 -29.71 6.35 -4.05
N LEU A 74 -28.41 6.16 -4.28
CA LEU A 74 -27.35 6.69 -3.44
C LEU A 74 -26.92 8.05 -3.99
N PRO A 75 -27.20 9.18 -3.30
CA PRO A 75 -26.65 10.47 -3.70
C PRO A 75 -25.14 10.47 -3.44
N LEU A 76 -24.37 10.92 -4.42
CA LEU A 76 -22.95 11.19 -4.24
C LEU A 76 -22.76 12.63 -3.73
N LYS A 77 -21.53 12.98 -3.38
CA LYS A 77 -21.10 14.39 -3.39
C LYS A 77 -21.17 14.94 -4.81
N GLY A 78 -21.19 16.26 -4.93
CA GLY A 78 -21.43 16.94 -6.21
C GLY A 78 -20.52 18.13 -6.49
N SER A 79 -19.65 18.52 -5.56
CA SER A 79 -18.72 19.63 -5.79
C SER A 79 -17.31 19.11 -6.02
N VAL A 80 -16.61 19.65 -7.01
CA VAL A 80 -15.15 19.43 -7.17
C VAL A 80 -14.34 20.01 -6.01
N THR A 81 -14.95 20.81 -5.13
CA THR A 81 -14.35 21.25 -3.86
C THR A 81 -14.43 20.19 -2.77
N ASP A 82 -15.27 19.16 -2.90
CA ASP A 82 -15.30 18.03 -1.97
C ASP A 82 -14.00 17.22 -2.11
N SER A 83 -13.48 16.79 -0.96
CA SER A 83 -12.15 16.15 -0.82
C SER A 83 -11.94 14.94 -1.72
N TYR A 84 -12.98 14.12 -1.92
CA TYR A 84 -12.89 12.81 -2.56
C TYR A 84 -13.81 12.63 -3.78
N TYR A 85 -14.65 13.62 -4.12
CA TYR A 85 -15.56 13.53 -5.27
C TYR A 85 -14.86 13.93 -6.57
N ARG A 86 -14.95 13.12 -7.62
CA ARG A 86 -14.44 13.47 -8.95
C ARG A 86 -15.36 12.96 -10.06
N ALA A 87 -16.04 13.87 -10.75
CA ALA A 87 -16.77 13.54 -11.99
C ALA A 87 -15.82 13.09 -13.11
N VAL A 88 -14.68 13.79 -13.23
CA VAL A 88 -13.61 13.52 -14.21
C VAL A 88 -12.38 13.04 -13.46
N GLY A 89 -11.88 11.87 -13.81
CA GLY A 89 -10.66 11.27 -13.24
C GLY A 89 -9.46 11.37 -14.18
N THR A 90 -8.30 10.85 -13.75
CA THR A 90 -7.07 10.83 -14.58
C THR A 90 -6.98 9.60 -15.50
N HIS A 91 -7.80 8.57 -15.25
CA HIS A 91 -7.79 7.30 -15.98
C HIS A 91 -9.19 6.86 -16.45
N VAL A 92 -10.23 7.31 -15.75
CA VAL A 92 -11.65 7.00 -16.03
C VAL A 92 -12.52 8.12 -15.48
N ASN A 93 -13.63 8.44 -16.13
CA ASN A 93 -14.64 9.38 -15.64
C ASN A 93 -15.77 8.63 -14.92
N LEU A 94 -16.51 9.33 -14.07
CA LEU A 94 -17.63 8.73 -13.34
C LEU A 94 -18.74 8.28 -14.30
N GLU A 95 -18.96 9.00 -15.40
CA GLU A 95 -19.90 8.62 -16.48
C GLU A 95 -19.45 7.42 -17.33
N ASP A 96 -18.18 7.00 -17.27
CA ASP A 96 -17.71 5.81 -17.98
C ASP A 96 -18.10 4.52 -17.24
N LEU A 97 -18.27 4.56 -15.91
CA LEU A 97 -18.47 3.40 -15.02
C LEU A 97 -19.91 2.82 -15.01
N ASP A 98 -20.63 2.99 -16.12
CA ASP A 98 -22.08 2.78 -16.19
C ASP A 98 -22.49 1.34 -16.60
N GLY A 99 -21.52 0.42 -16.62
CA GLY A 99 -21.67 -0.99 -16.95
C GLY A 99 -21.96 -1.89 -15.76
N ASP A 100 -21.25 -3.00 -15.65
CA ASP A 100 -21.48 -4.05 -14.64
C ASP A 100 -20.64 -3.72 -13.39
N GLY A 101 -21.03 -2.61 -12.77
CA GLY A 101 -20.30 -1.96 -11.70
C GLY A 101 -20.54 -2.59 -10.33
N THR A 102 -19.57 -2.41 -9.43
CA THR A 102 -19.64 -2.78 -8.02
C THR A 102 -19.18 -1.61 -7.16
N ALA A 103 -19.96 -1.28 -6.12
CA ALA A 103 -19.62 -0.31 -5.09
C ALA A 103 -19.16 -1.04 -3.82
N LEU A 104 -17.88 -0.90 -3.48
CA LEU A 104 -17.30 -1.38 -2.22
C LEU A 104 -17.14 -0.19 -1.26
N GLN A 105 -17.72 -0.30 -0.06
CA GLN A 105 -17.47 0.67 1.01
C GLN A 105 -16.04 0.54 1.53
N LEU A 106 -15.39 1.69 1.78
CA LEU A 106 -14.03 1.76 2.32
C LEU A 106 -14.00 2.24 3.78
N GLY A 107 -14.97 3.04 4.21
CA GLY A 107 -15.03 3.72 5.51
C GLY A 107 -15.58 5.15 5.35
N ASN A 108 -15.52 5.97 6.40
CA ASN A 108 -16.10 7.31 6.43
C ASN A 108 -15.03 8.43 6.42
N ALA A 109 -15.20 9.46 5.58
CA ALA A 109 -14.24 10.57 5.46
C ALA A 109 -14.09 11.42 6.75
N VAL A 110 -15.03 11.32 7.69
CA VAL A 110 -15.02 12.07 8.96
C VAL A 110 -14.82 11.15 10.17
N THR A 111 -15.65 10.11 10.32
CA THR A 111 -15.74 9.33 11.56
C THR A 111 -14.82 8.11 11.62
N ASN A 112 -14.47 7.54 10.47
CA ASN A 112 -13.83 6.22 10.39
C ASN A 112 -13.02 6.08 9.09
N ARG A 113 -11.91 6.83 8.98
CA ARG A 113 -11.19 6.99 7.70
C ARG A 113 -10.49 5.71 7.24
N PRO A 114 -10.67 5.27 5.98
CA PRO A 114 -9.79 4.28 5.38
C PRO A 114 -8.36 4.83 5.29
N GLN A 115 -7.38 3.94 5.36
CA GLN A 115 -5.96 4.32 5.31
C GLN A 115 -5.32 3.77 4.03
N PHE A 116 -4.57 4.61 3.31
CA PHE A 116 -3.75 4.15 2.19
C PHE A 116 -2.31 4.66 2.38
N MET A 117 -1.56 3.94 3.19
CA MET A 117 -0.24 4.36 3.65
C MET A 117 0.84 3.97 2.64
N ALA A 118 1.62 4.94 2.20
CA ALA A 118 2.94 4.72 1.62
C ALA A 118 3.99 4.81 2.72
N TYR A 119 4.89 3.83 2.79
CA TYR A 119 6.03 3.80 3.69
C TYR A 119 7.34 3.87 2.90
N ALA A 120 8.25 4.75 3.30
CA ALA A 120 9.54 4.95 2.63
C ALA A 120 10.64 5.35 3.62
N VAL A 121 11.88 4.98 3.32
CA VAL A 121 13.06 5.46 4.04
C VAL A 121 13.61 6.67 3.30
N GLY A 122 13.78 7.79 3.99
CA GLY A 122 14.41 9.00 3.44
C GLY A 122 15.94 9.01 3.62
N ASP A 123 16.61 9.93 2.92
CA ASP A 123 18.09 10.05 2.93
C ASP A 123 18.69 10.27 4.33
N ASN A 124 17.90 10.83 5.25
CA ASN A 124 18.22 11.02 6.67
C ASN A 124 18.06 9.73 7.51
N GLN A 125 17.94 8.56 6.90
CA GLN A 125 17.80 7.25 7.57
C GLN A 125 16.60 7.20 8.53
N THR A 126 15.53 7.91 8.16
CA THR A 126 14.24 7.92 8.87
C THR A 126 13.20 7.20 8.02
N LEU A 127 12.44 6.31 8.64
CA LEU A 127 11.25 5.71 8.06
C LEU A 127 10.09 6.67 8.21
N PHE A 128 9.50 7.04 7.08
CA PHE A 128 8.35 7.90 6.96
C PHE A 128 7.09 7.12 6.58
N SER A 129 5.94 7.63 6.99
CA SER A 129 4.62 7.23 6.50
C SER A 129 3.87 8.42 5.89
N TYR A 130 3.14 8.16 4.81
CA TYR A 130 2.36 9.15 4.08
C TYR A 130 1.00 8.56 3.73
N ASP A 131 -0.09 9.21 4.14
CA ASP A 131 -1.45 8.79 3.76
C ASP A 131 -1.83 9.37 2.40
N LEU A 132 -2.02 8.49 1.41
CA LEU A 132 -2.48 8.81 0.07
C LEU A 132 -3.95 9.25 0.03
N LEU A 133 -4.76 8.87 1.03
CA LEU A 133 -6.19 9.23 1.11
C LEU A 133 -6.49 10.45 1.98
N ASN A 134 -5.53 11.02 2.70
CA ASN A 134 -5.71 12.36 3.27
C ASN A 134 -5.95 13.35 2.11
N PRO A 135 -6.92 14.28 2.13
CA PRO A 135 -7.02 15.33 1.12
C PRO A 135 -5.91 16.37 1.29
N LEU A 136 -5.47 17.00 0.20
CA LEU A 136 -4.75 18.27 0.30
C LEU A 136 -5.80 19.37 0.53
N PRO A 137 -5.68 20.24 1.55
CA PRO A 137 -6.60 21.35 1.72
C PRO A 137 -6.50 22.30 0.52
N THR A 138 -7.59 22.41 -0.24
CA THR A 138 -7.66 23.15 -1.50
C THR A 138 -7.41 24.64 -1.28
N GLY A 139 -6.20 25.10 -1.61
CA GLY A 139 -5.76 26.50 -1.48
C GLY A 139 -4.78 26.77 -0.33
N GLY A 140 -4.43 25.77 0.50
CA GLY A 140 -3.39 25.88 1.51
C GLY A 140 -2.03 25.49 0.96
N ALA A 141 -1.08 26.43 0.90
CA ALA A 141 0.34 26.14 0.70
C ALA A 141 0.97 25.67 2.03
N ASP A 142 0.42 24.60 2.61
CA ASP A 142 0.93 24.03 3.87
C ASP A 142 1.21 22.54 3.75
N ASN A 143 2.51 22.29 3.76
CA ASN A 143 3.25 21.07 4.02
C ASN A 143 2.42 19.94 4.66
N ARG A 144 2.23 18.84 3.93
CA ARG A 144 2.17 17.55 4.62
C ARG A 144 3.56 17.26 5.19
N PRO A 145 3.68 16.92 6.48
CA PRO A 145 4.84 16.17 6.92
C PRO A 145 4.68 14.74 6.39
N ASP A 146 5.63 14.29 5.59
CA ASP A 146 6.01 12.88 5.60
C ASP A 146 6.24 12.53 7.08
N THR A 147 5.40 11.66 7.66
CA THR A 147 5.33 11.54 9.11
C THR A 147 6.44 10.60 9.59
N PRO A 148 7.44 11.07 10.35
CA PRO A 148 8.53 10.24 10.79
C PRO A 148 8.02 9.25 11.84
N ILE A 149 8.14 7.95 11.56
CA ILE A 149 7.67 6.88 12.44
C ILE A 149 8.81 6.11 13.12
N ALA A 150 10.03 6.15 12.56
CA ALA A 150 11.24 5.63 13.22
C ALA A 150 12.52 6.27 12.66
N GLU A 151 13.41 6.73 13.52
CA GLU A 151 14.79 7.08 13.18
C GLU A 151 15.69 5.84 13.13
N GLY A 152 16.82 5.91 12.43
CA GLY A 152 17.81 4.83 12.35
C GLY A 152 17.39 3.66 11.47
N VAL A 153 16.41 3.84 10.57
CA VAL A 153 16.06 2.86 9.55
C VAL A 153 16.85 3.18 8.29
N VAL A 154 17.85 2.33 8.00
CA VAL A 154 18.88 2.62 6.96
C VAL A 154 18.49 2.06 5.60
N GLU A 155 17.69 1.00 5.59
CA GLU A 155 17.19 0.29 4.42
C GLU A 155 15.84 -0.35 4.76
N MET A 156 14.90 -0.36 3.81
CA MET A 156 13.69 -1.17 3.89
C MET A 156 13.41 -1.84 2.53
N ARG A 157 13.28 -3.16 2.52
CA ARG A 157 12.98 -3.97 1.32
C ARG A 157 11.82 -4.92 1.57
N ALA A 158 11.17 -5.34 0.49
CA ALA A 158 10.10 -6.32 0.52
C ALA A 158 10.28 -7.33 -0.63
N VAL A 159 9.91 -8.57 -0.35
CA VAL A 159 9.79 -9.65 -1.34
C VAL A 159 8.42 -10.28 -1.20
N TYR A 160 7.85 -10.73 -2.32
CA TYR A 160 6.53 -11.34 -2.37
C TYR A 160 6.66 -12.86 -2.27
N GLY A 161 5.82 -13.47 -1.45
CA GLY A 161 5.61 -14.91 -1.42
C GLY A 161 4.48 -15.26 -2.38
N LEU A 162 4.76 -16.15 -3.33
CA LEU A 162 3.88 -16.50 -4.43
C LEU A 162 3.31 -17.91 -4.29
N ASP A 163 2.02 -18.00 -4.60
CA ASP A 163 1.36 -19.21 -5.08
C ASP A 163 1.55 -19.27 -6.60
N THR A 164 2.26 -20.30 -7.08
CA THR A 164 2.58 -20.51 -8.50
C THR A 164 1.81 -21.66 -9.12
N THR A 165 1.03 -22.37 -8.30
CA THR A 165 0.24 -23.54 -8.69
C THR A 165 -0.98 -23.10 -9.51
N ASN A 166 -1.46 -23.97 -10.40
CA ASN A 166 -2.55 -23.65 -11.32
C ASN A 166 -3.57 -24.82 -11.39
N PRO A 167 -4.77 -24.67 -10.81
CA PRO A 167 -5.26 -23.48 -10.08
C PRO A 167 -4.48 -23.23 -8.77
N PRO A 168 -4.41 -21.97 -8.30
CA PRO A 168 -3.82 -21.63 -7.00
C PRO A 168 -4.44 -22.42 -5.85
N ASP A 169 -3.62 -22.94 -4.93
CA ASP A 169 -4.05 -23.78 -3.80
C ASP A 169 -3.92 -23.11 -2.42
N GLY A 170 -3.27 -21.94 -2.36
CA GLY A 170 -3.01 -21.17 -1.15
C GLY A 170 -1.73 -21.53 -0.40
N VAL A 171 -0.86 -22.35 -0.99
CA VAL A 171 0.46 -22.69 -0.45
C VAL A 171 1.53 -21.74 -1.01
N LEU A 172 2.58 -21.52 -0.22
CA LEU A 172 3.72 -20.72 -0.60
C LEU A 172 4.73 -21.58 -1.36
N ASP A 173 4.76 -21.44 -2.68
CA ASP A 173 5.70 -22.14 -3.55
C ASP A 173 7.07 -21.44 -3.61
N ALA A 174 7.06 -20.11 -3.73
CA ALA A 174 8.24 -19.35 -4.13
C ALA A 174 8.32 -17.95 -3.51
N TRP A 175 9.54 -17.42 -3.40
CA TRP A 175 9.78 -16.01 -3.14
C TRP A 175 10.21 -15.28 -4.41
N GLN A 176 9.80 -14.02 -4.53
CA GLN A 176 10.02 -13.21 -5.72
C GLN A 176 10.31 -11.75 -5.32
N PRO A 177 11.39 -11.12 -5.83
CA PRO A 177 11.64 -9.70 -5.61
C PRO A 177 10.59 -8.83 -6.32
N ALA A 178 10.31 -7.64 -5.75
CA ALA A 178 9.35 -6.66 -6.27
C ALA A 178 9.85 -5.92 -7.54
N THR A 179 10.24 -6.69 -8.56
CA THR A 179 10.89 -6.24 -9.80
C THR A 179 10.32 -6.94 -11.02
N GLY A 180 10.56 -6.40 -12.22
CA GLY A 180 10.10 -6.99 -13.48
C GLY A 180 8.58 -7.17 -13.49
N ASN A 181 8.11 -8.41 -13.70
CA ASN A 181 6.68 -8.76 -13.70
C ASN A 181 5.94 -8.42 -12.39
N PHE A 182 6.66 -8.27 -11.28
CA PHE A 182 6.15 -7.94 -9.95
C PHE A 182 6.63 -6.55 -9.47
N ALA A 183 7.13 -5.71 -10.37
CA ALA A 183 7.34 -4.28 -10.07
C ALA A 183 5.99 -3.60 -9.81
N ALA A 184 5.95 -2.62 -8.89
CA ALA A 184 4.70 -1.96 -8.49
C ALA A 184 3.94 -1.34 -9.69
N SER A 185 4.64 -0.75 -10.66
CA SER A 185 4.06 -0.18 -11.89
C SER A 185 3.42 -1.21 -12.81
N VAL A 186 3.83 -2.48 -12.73
CA VAL A 186 3.25 -3.60 -13.49
C VAL A 186 2.10 -4.24 -12.71
N LEU A 187 2.19 -4.30 -11.38
CA LEU A 187 1.08 -4.77 -10.54
C LEU A 187 -0.10 -3.78 -10.46
N THR A 188 0.09 -2.52 -10.85
CA THR A 188 -0.94 -1.46 -10.81
C THR A 188 -1.39 -0.98 -12.20
N ASP A 189 -1.05 -1.71 -13.27
CA ASP A 189 -1.34 -1.33 -14.67
C ASP A 189 -2.81 -1.54 -15.13
N GLY A 190 -3.68 -2.07 -14.26
CA GLY A 190 -5.09 -2.34 -14.55
C GLY A 190 -5.36 -3.52 -15.49
N THR A 191 -4.34 -4.20 -16.01
CA THR A 191 -4.50 -5.29 -16.99
C THR A 191 -5.10 -6.57 -16.38
N PRO A 192 -5.66 -7.49 -17.20
CA PRO A 192 -5.99 -8.84 -16.75
C PRO A 192 -4.78 -9.60 -16.19
N THR A 193 -3.57 -9.34 -16.71
CA THR A 193 -2.34 -10.01 -16.29
C THR A 193 -1.88 -9.55 -14.90
N SER A 194 -1.99 -8.26 -14.57
CA SER A 194 -1.67 -7.77 -13.22
C SER A 194 -2.70 -8.23 -12.19
N ARG A 195 -4.00 -8.27 -12.53
CA ARG A 195 -5.04 -8.90 -11.70
C ARG A 195 -4.69 -10.36 -11.35
N THR A 196 -4.22 -11.16 -12.31
CA THR A 196 -3.74 -12.53 -12.03
C THR A 196 -2.52 -12.54 -11.12
N ARG A 197 -1.49 -11.72 -11.39
CA ARG A 197 -0.27 -11.68 -10.57
C ARG A 197 -0.52 -11.20 -9.14
N LEU A 198 -1.43 -10.25 -8.93
CA LEU A 198 -1.85 -9.82 -7.59
C LEU A 198 -2.48 -10.97 -6.80
N ARG A 199 -3.33 -11.79 -7.43
CA ARG A 199 -3.94 -12.98 -6.79
C ARG A 199 -2.92 -14.06 -6.42
N GLN A 200 -1.78 -14.12 -7.09
CA GLN A 200 -0.67 -15.04 -6.75
C GLN A 200 0.13 -14.57 -5.52
N ILE A 201 0.07 -13.30 -5.12
CA ILE A 201 0.80 -12.80 -3.95
C ILE A 201 0.01 -13.15 -2.68
N ILE A 202 0.40 -14.23 -2.02
CA ILE A 202 -0.22 -14.71 -0.78
C ILE A 202 0.56 -14.32 0.49
N ALA A 203 1.79 -13.80 0.35
CA ALA A 203 2.58 -13.29 1.47
C ALA A 203 3.48 -12.12 1.07
N ILE A 204 3.91 -11.32 2.04
CA ILE A 204 4.97 -10.32 1.90
C ILE A 204 5.97 -10.53 3.02
N ARG A 205 7.26 -10.67 2.71
CA ARG A 205 8.33 -10.63 3.71
C ARG A 205 9.02 -9.27 3.63
N VAL A 206 8.93 -8.50 4.71
CA VAL A 206 9.47 -7.14 4.81
C VAL A 206 10.72 -7.18 5.69
N GLY A 207 11.83 -6.66 5.18
CA GLY A 207 13.12 -6.60 5.86
C GLY A 207 13.58 -5.15 6.04
N MET A 208 14.11 -4.83 7.22
CA MET A 208 14.62 -3.51 7.57
C MET A 208 16.00 -3.63 8.21
N ILE A 209 16.92 -2.74 7.84
CA ILE A 209 18.20 -2.58 8.53
C ILE A 209 18.05 -1.43 9.52
N LEU A 210 18.09 -1.76 10.81
CA LEU A 210 18.06 -0.80 11.92
C LEU A 210 19.48 -0.45 12.35
N ARG A 211 19.69 0.76 12.85
CA ARG A 211 20.97 1.34 13.29
C ARG A 211 20.81 2.00 14.67
N THR A 212 21.85 1.99 15.50
CA THR A 212 21.88 2.78 16.74
C THR A 212 21.83 4.29 16.46
N SER A 213 21.10 5.06 17.25
CA SER A 213 21.10 6.53 17.15
C SER A 213 22.42 7.14 17.66
N LEU A 214 23.07 6.50 18.62
CA LEU A 214 24.39 6.88 19.12
C LEU A 214 25.52 6.18 18.36
N GLN A 215 26.58 6.94 18.12
CA GLN A 215 27.87 6.47 17.63
C GLN A 215 28.65 5.79 18.75
N GLU A 216 29.17 4.60 18.50
CA GLU A 216 30.10 3.92 19.40
C GLU A 216 31.55 4.40 19.13
N ARG A 217 32.42 4.21 20.13
CA ARG A 217 33.77 4.75 20.08
C ARG A 217 34.61 4.07 18.99
N SER A 218 35.18 4.86 18.08
CA SER A 218 36.14 4.36 17.08
C SER A 218 37.46 3.95 17.71
N THR A 219 37.94 2.76 17.37
CA THR A 219 39.22 2.19 17.81
C THR A 219 39.96 1.53 16.65
N ALA A 220 40.10 2.25 15.53
CA ALA A 220 40.80 1.77 14.36
C ALA A 220 41.89 2.76 13.92
N THR A 221 43.11 2.58 14.45
CA THR A 221 44.31 2.99 13.73
C THR A 221 44.33 2.21 12.41
N SER A 222 44.34 2.90 11.28
CA SER A 222 44.46 2.27 9.95
C SER A 222 45.70 1.37 9.91
N ALA A 223 45.56 0.17 9.33
CA ALA A 223 46.42 -0.99 9.57
C ALA A 223 47.95 -0.79 9.39
N SER A 224 48.61 -0.27 10.43
CA SER A 224 50.05 -0.40 10.71
C SER A 224 50.35 0.04 12.16
N ALA A 225 51.22 -0.71 12.84
CA ALA A 225 51.81 -0.39 14.15
C ALA A 225 50.82 -0.05 15.31
N VAL A 226 50.30 -1.09 15.97
CA VAL A 226 49.93 -1.01 17.39
C VAL A 226 50.69 -2.10 18.16
N THR A 227 51.79 -1.72 18.79
CA THR A 227 52.47 -2.55 19.79
C THR A 227 52.04 -2.11 21.18
N SER A 228 51.47 -3.05 21.93
CA SER A 228 50.85 -2.92 23.26
C SER A 228 49.42 -2.34 23.33
N GLN A 229 48.60 -3.07 24.11
CA GLN A 229 47.27 -2.79 24.66
C GLN A 229 46.06 -2.49 23.74
N GLU A 230 45.07 -3.39 23.88
CA GLU A 230 43.64 -3.26 23.53
C GLU A 230 43.26 -3.00 22.06
N THR A 231 43.40 -4.05 21.24
CA THR A 231 42.79 -4.16 19.90
C THR A 231 41.26 -4.28 19.98
N TYR A 232 40.56 -3.16 20.14
CA TYR A 232 39.09 -3.10 20.03
C TYR A 232 38.66 -3.11 18.56
N LEU A 233 37.82 -4.08 18.17
CA LEU A 233 37.31 -4.24 16.80
C LEU A 233 36.31 -3.12 16.40
N GLN A 234 36.09 -2.93 15.09
CA GLN A 234 35.02 -2.05 14.61
C GLN A 234 33.64 -2.56 15.09
N PRO A 235 32.72 -1.69 15.55
CA PRO A 235 31.39 -2.08 16.03
C PRO A 235 30.49 -2.80 15.02
N SER A 236 30.69 -2.59 13.71
CA SER A 236 29.95 -3.23 12.63
C SER A 236 30.86 -3.86 11.57
N PRO A 237 30.48 -5.01 10.98
CA PRO A 237 31.07 -5.48 9.72
C PRO A 237 30.90 -4.46 8.59
N ALA A 238 31.67 -4.66 7.51
CA ALA A 238 31.63 -3.83 6.31
C ALA A 238 30.41 -4.11 5.39
N THR A 239 29.70 -5.21 5.62
CA THR A 239 28.43 -5.58 4.98
C THR A 239 27.41 -6.03 6.02
N VAL A 240 26.13 -5.73 5.77
CA VAL A 240 24.99 -6.16 6.58
C VAL A 240 23.94 -6.76 5.65
N THR A 241 23.54 -8.01 5.91
CA THR A 241 22.70 -8.78 5.00
C THR A 241 21.24 -8.83 5.48
N LEU A 242 20.30 -8.56 4.58
CA LEU A 242 18.87 -8.87 4.73
C LEU A 242 18.53 -10.16 3.98
N PHE A 243 17.51 -10.88 4.46
CA PHE A 243 16.99 -12.10 3.83
C PHE A 243 18.04 -13.20 3.60
N GLU A 244 19.01 -13.32 4.52
CA GLU A 244 20.03 -14.37 4.47
C GLU A 244 19.38 -15.77 4.36
N GLY A 245 19.89 -16.58 3.44
CA GLY A 245 19.35 -17.92 3.16
C GLY A 245 17.98 -17.94 2.47
N LEU A 246 17.48 -16.80 1.98
CA LEU A 246 16.30 -16.76 1.12
C LEU A 246 16.68 -16.97 -0.35
N GLU A 247 15.87 -17.74 -1.07
CA GLU A 247 16.05 -18.09 -2.47
C GLU A 247 14.72 -17.94 -3.25
N ASP A 248 14.81 -17.74 -4.57
CA ASP A 248 13.67 -17.80 -5.48
C ASP A 248 13.36 -19.25 -5.93
N ALA A 249 12.33 -19.41 -6.77
CA ALA A 249 11.92 -20.71 -7.32
C ALA A 249 13.03 -21.46 -8.11
N GLY A 250 14.10 -20.76 -8.52
CA GLY A 250 15.25 -21.33 -9.23
C GLY A 250 16.47 -21.59 -8.35
N GLY A 251 16.40 -21.33 -7.04
CA GLY A 251 17.56 -21.37 -6.13
C GLY A 251 18.47 -20.15 -6.23
N THR A 252 18.02 -19.04 -6.82
CA THR A 252 18.78 -17.78 -6.85
C THR A 252 18.62 -17.09 -5.51
N SER A 253 19.72 -16.77 -4.81
CA SER A 253 19.60 -16.10 -3.52
C SER A 253 18.99 -14.70 -3.65
N LEU A 254 18.00 -14.43 -2.79
CA LEU A 254 17.34 -13.13 -2.62
C LEU A 254 17.92 -12.33 -1.45
N SER A 255 19.06 -12.77 -0.91
CA SER A 255 19.83 -12.03 0.09
C SER A 255 20.22 -10.65 -0.45
N TYR A 256 20.07 -9.60 0.36
CA TYR A 256 20.48 -8.24 0.00
C TYR A 256 21.57 -7.75 0.96
N GLU A 257 22.76 -7.48 0.43
CA GLU A 257 23.86 -6.88 1.18
C GLU A 257 23.84 -5.34 1.10
N ARG A 258 23.84 -4.68 2.26
CA ARG A 258 24.10 -3.25 2.39
C ARG A 258 25.55 -3.06 2.83
N SER A 259 26.35 -2.33 2.06
CA SER A 259 27.70 -1.94 2.47
C SER A 259 27.66 -0.83 3.53
N VAL A 260 28.57 -0.93 4.49
CA VAL A 260 28.75 -0.01 5.62
C VAL A 260 30.22 0.37 5.67
N THR A 261 30.56 1.66 5.54
CA THR A 261 31.95 2.09 5.36
C THR A 261 32.31 3.32 6.19
N GLY A 262 33.59 3.42 6.58
CA GLY A 262 34.13 4.60 7.26
C GLY A 262 33.41 4.90 8.58
N GLY A 263 32.93 6.14 8.73
CA GLY A 263 32.27 6.60 9.95
C GLY A 263 30.98 5.86 10.31
N ASP A 264 30.31 5.24 9.32
CA ASP A 264 29.08 4.47 9.55
C ASP A 264 29.36 3.12 10.25
N GLN A 265 30.54 2.52 10.07
CA GLN A 265 30.92 1.26 10.76
C GLN A 265 31.06 1.40 12.30
N LEU A 266 30.91 2.63 12.81
CA LEU A 266 30.97 2.99 14.22
C LEU A 266 29.61 2.92 14.91
N TYR A 267 28.56 2.54 14.18
CA TYR A 267 27.21 2.34 14.69
C TYR A 267 26.89 0.85 14.61
N ARG A 268 26.04 0.33 15.51
CA ARG A 268 25.61 -1.08 15.41
C ARG A 268 24.40 -1.20 14.53
N TYR A 269 24.45 -2.15 13.61
CA TYR A 269 23.36 -2.47 12.69
C TYR A 269 22.68 -3.76 13.13
N ARG A 270 21.36 -3.84 12.95
CA ARG A 270 20.58 -5.06 13.13
C ARG A 270 19.64 -5.22 11.93
N PRO A 271 19.86 -6.23 11.05
CA PRO A 271 18.80 -6.66 10.15
C PRO A 271 17.66 -7.27 10.98
N VAL A 272 16.43 -6.93 10.63
CA VAL A 272 15.21 -7.57 11.11
C VAL A 272 14.29 -7.84 9.91
N ASP A 273 13.54 -8.93 9.94
CA ASP A 273 12.50 -9.17 8.95
C ASP A 273 11.26 -9.84 9.55
N VAL A 274 10.15 -9.74 8.84
CA VAL A 274 8.86 -10.32 9.21
C VAL A 274 8.09 -10.78 7.98
N THR A 275 7.50 -11.98 8.06
CA THR A 275 6.60 -12.51 7.03
C THR A 275 5.14 -12.25 7.41
N ILE A 276 4.41 -11.61 6.50
CA ILE A 276 3.01 -11.22 6.64
C ILE A 276 2.17 -12.04 5.63
N PRO A 277 1.38 -13.03 6.06
CA PRO A 277 0.48 -13.78 5.19
C PRO A 277 -0.78 -12.98 4.86
N LEU A 278 -1.16 -12.92 3.58
CA LEU A 278 -2.27 -12.12 3.06
C LEU A 278 -3.51 -13.00 2.84
N ARG A 279 -4.44 -13.01 3.80
CA ARG A 279 -5.63 -13.89 3.76
C ARG A 279 -6.78 -13.41 2.87
N ASN A 280 -6.86 -12.11 2.56
CA ASN A 280 -8.03 -11.55 1.88
C ASN A 280 -7.91 -11.52 0.34
N VAL A 281 -6.70 -11.68 -0.22
CA VAL A 281 -6.46 -11.53 -1.67
C VAL A 281 -7.15 -12.65 -2.49
N GLN A 282 -7.24 -13.84 -1.91
CA GLN A 282 -7.93 -15.00 -2.50
C GLN A 282 -9.46 -14.83 -2.57
N LEU A 283 -10.04 -13.92 -1.77
CA LEU A 283 -11.48 -13.63 -1.72
C LEU A 283 -11.86 -12.38 -2.54
N ALA A 284 -10.92 -11.79 -3.29
CA ALA A 284 -11.23 -10.69 -4.20
C ALA A 284 -12.26 -11.13 -5.26
N PRO A 285 -13.33 -10.35 -5.50
CA PRO A 285 -14.42 -10.75 -6.40
C PRO A 285 -13.92 -11.09 -7.80
N GLN A 286 -14.61 -12.04 -8.45
CA GLN A 286 -14.30 -12.45 -9.82
C GLN A 286 -15.01 -11.54 -10.84
N SER A 287 -14.46 -10.33 -10.96
CA SER A 287 -14.76 -9.30 -11.96
C SER A 287 -13.53 -9.04 -12.83
#